data_AF-A0A6J8ANW6-F1
#
_entry.id   AF-A0A6J8ANW6-F1
#
_cell.length_a   1.000
_cell.length_b   1.000
_cell.length_c   1.000
_cell.angle_alpha   90.00
_cell.angle_beta   90.00
_cell.angle_gamma   90.00
#
_symmetry.space_group_name_H-M   'P 1'
#
loop_
_entity.id
_entity.type
_entity.pdbx_description
1 polymer ?
#
loop_
_entity_poly.entity_id
_entity_poly.type
_entity_poly.pdbx_seq_one_letter_code
_entity_poly.pdbx_strand_id
1 'polypeptide(L)'
;MVIYPCTFAGVVHGDLHDMNLIVNWKDSQLQPHCHSSGNYTVQDLFGIIDFGDMCVSCYIYEVGQIIRDLMVSACPDNCYIVAVTFLSGYLKCRKLNQHELSILFISIMTALCQYYVISEYKFHGQSDNEYATLGAKEAYHLIMAYHNVTDIFMSNLSKFLQNDFNIDLKNSL
;
A
#
# COMPACT_ATOMS: atom_id res chain seq x y z
N MET A 1 15.19 -15.40 0.96
CA MET A 1 14.71 -14.01 0.85
C MET A 1 15.92 -13.13 0.53
N VAL A 2 16.02 -12.60 -0.68
CA VAL A 2 17.11 -11.67 -1.04
C VAL A 2 16.76 -10.33 -0.40
N ILE A 3 17.54 -9.93 0.61
CA ILE A 3 17.39 -8.61 1.23
C ILE A 3 18.17 -7.64 0.34
N TYR A 4 17.45 -6.87 -0.47
CA TYR A 4 18.06 -5.78 -1.23
C TYR A 4 18.50 -4.68 -0.25
N PRO A 5 19.74 -4.17 -0.35
CA PRO A 5 20.21 -3.11 0.54
C PRO A 5 19.34 -1.87 0.33
N CYS A 6 18.69 -1.47 1.41
CA CYS A 6 17.70 -0.43 1.40
C CYS A 6 18.33 0.92 1.71
N THR A 7 18.21 1.87 0.79
CA THR A 7 18.81 3.20 0.95
C THR A 7 18.06 4.10 1.93
N PHE A 8 16.77 3.83 2.17
CA PHE A 8 15.93 4.59 3.10
C PHE A 8 15.07 3.66 3.94
N ALA A 9 15.45 3.52 5.21
CA ALA A 9 14.76 2.73 6.20
C ALA A 9 14.50 3.56 7.47
N GLY A 10 13.55 3.10 8.25
CA GLY A 10 13.21 3.68 9.54
C GLY A 10 12.04 2.95 10.15
N VAL A 11 11.36 3.61 11.07
CA VAL A 11 10.20 3.04 11.75
C VAL A 11 9.03 3.01 10.76
N VAL A 12 8.48 1.82 10.56
CA VAL A 12 7.23 1.57 9.83
C VAL A 12 6.16 1.09 10.83
N HIS A 13 4.89 1.31 10.50
CA HIS A 13 3.74 0.81 11.24
C HIS A 13 3.63 -0.72 11.17
N GLY A 14 3.92 -1.29 10.00
CA GLY A 14 3.94 -2.75 9.79
C GLY A 14 2.57 -3.41 9.52
N ASP A 15 1.48 -2.70 9.81
CA ASP A 15 0.09 -3.14 9.58
C ASP A 15 -0.84 -1.94 9.27
N LEU A 16 -0.37 -0.96 8.50
CA LEU A 16 -1.19 0.21 8.18
C LEU A 16 -2.18 -0.12 7.05
N HIS A 17 -3.46 -0.15 7.38
CA HIS A 17 -4.56 -0.25 6.42
C HIS A 17 -5.79 0.55 6.89
N ASP A 18 -6.87 0.53 6.11
CA ASP A 18 -8.08 1.33 6.32
C ASP A 18 -8.73 1.16 7.71
N MET A 19 -8.75 -0.05 8.26
CA MET A 19 -9.28 -0.30 9.62
C MET A 19 -8.42 0.30 10.73
N ASN A 20 -7.15 0.59 10.46
CA ASN A 20 -6.22 1.24 11.38
C ASN A 20 -6.17 2.77 11.20
N LEU A 21 -7.08 3.32 10.39
CA LEU A 21 -7.29 4.76 10.20
C LEU A 21 -8.62 5.20 10.85
N ILE A 22 -8.53 6.09 11.83
CA ILE A 22 -9.70 6.76 12.41
C ILE A 22 -9.91 8.06 11.67
N VAL A 23 -11.07 8.24 11.03
CA VAL A 23 -11.47 9.49 10.38
C VAL A 23 -12.68 10.09 11.07
N ASN A 24 -12.78 11.42 11.08
CA ASN A 24 -14.03 12.05 11.50
C ASN A 24 -15.02 12.04 10.33
N TRP A 25 -15.90 11.05 10.30
CA TRP A 25 -16.90 10.88 9.25
C TRP A 25 -18.31 11.19 9.77
N LYS A 26 -18.97 12.18 9.16
CA LYS A 26 -20.33 12.58 9.53
C LYS A 26 -21.10 13.00 8.28
N ASP A 27 -22.40 12.70 8.22
CA ASP A 27 -23.30 13.09 7.12
C ASP A 27 -22.74 12.71 5.73
N SER A 28 -22.13 11.51 5.64
CA SER A 28 -21.47 10.99 4.43
C SER A 28 -20.33 11.85 3.89
N GLN A 29 -19.68 12.63 4.75
CA GLN A 29 -18.54 13.47 4.39
C GLN A 29 -17.45 13.42 5.46
N LEU A 30 -16.20 13.53 5.00
CA LEU A 30 -15.06 13.72 5.88
C LEU A 30 -15.16 15.11 6.49
N GLN A 31 -15.23 15.15 7.81
CA GLN A 31 -15.36 16.38 8.56
C GLN A 31 -13.96 16.97 8.79
N PRO A 32 -13.76 18.26 8.51
CA PRO A 32 -12.46 18.91 8.69
C PRO A 32 -12.09 19.21 10.15
N HIS A 33 -12.84 18.69 11.13
CA HIS A 33 -12.82 19.19 12.50
C HIS A 33 -12.74 18.09 13.55
N CYS A 34 -11.56 17.81 14.09
CA CYS A 34 -11.44 17.35 15.47
C CYS A 34 -10.99 18.53 16.36
N HIS A 35 -11.94 19.38 16.80
CA HIS A 35 -11.73 20.30 17.93
C HIS A 35 -10.63 21.39 17.88
N SER A 36 -10.21 21.91 16.71
CA SER A 36 -9.20 22.99 16.68
C SER A 36 -9.57 24.14 15.74
N SER A 37 -9.69 25.36 16.29
CA SER A 37 -9.77 26.61 15.54
C SER A 37 -8.35 27.02 15.08
N GLY A 38 -7.90 26.60 13.91
CA GLY A 38 -6.55 26.89 13.42
C GLY A 38 -6.25 26.41 11.99
N ASN A 39 -5.04 26.71 11.51
CA ASN A 39 -4.51 26.23 10.23
C ASN A 39 -4.43 24.70 10.24
N TYR A 40 -5.17 24.06 9.33
CA TYR A 40 -5.33 22.61 9.25
C TYR A 40 -4.00 21.89 9.00
N THR A 41 -3.70 20.92 9.85
CA THR A 41 -2.70 19.90 9.55
C THR A 41 -3.39 18.58 9.27
N VAL A 42 -2.70 17.71 8.53
CA VAL A 42 -3.12 16.33 8.23
C VAL A 42 -3.47 15.54 9.52
N GLN A 43 -2.85 15.90 10.65
CA GLN A 43 -3.05 15.30 11.98
C GLN A 43 -4.43 15.64 12.59
N ASP A 44 -5.10 16.69 12.12
CA ASP A 44 -6.43 17.13 12.59
C ASP A 44 -7.59 16.45 11.85
N LEU A 45 -7.29 15.58 10.88
CA LEU A 45 -8.28 14.95 10.01
C LEU A 45 -8.39 13.44 10.23
N PHE A 46 -7.32 12.81 10.71
CA PHE A 46 -7.29 11.38 10.97
C PHE A 46 -6.33 11.00 12.09
N GLY A 47 -6.66 9.91 12.77
CA GLY A 47 -5.81 9.19 13.71
C GLY A 47 -5.31 7.88 13.10
N ILE A 48 -4.11 7.46 13.49
CA ILE A 48 -3.56 6.14 13.17
C ILE A 48 -3.50 5.36 14.49
N ILE A 49 -3.93 4.10 14.47
CA ILE A 49 -3.97 3.21 15.64
C ILE A 49 -3.34 1.86 15.34
N ASP A 50 -3.21 1.03 16.38
CA ASP A 50 -2.71 -0.35 16.31
C ASP A 50 -1.23 -0.48 15.90
N PHE A 51 -0.38 0.11 16.72
CA PHE A 51 1.08 0.12 16.55
C PHE A 51 1.77 -1.20 17.00
N GLY A 52 1.03 -2.30 17.12
CA GLY A 52 1.55 -3.58 17.63
C GLY A 52 2.66 -4.19 16.77
N ASP A 53 2.60 -3.94 15.45
CA ASP A 53 3.52 -4.50 14.44
C ASP A 53 4.63 -3.53 14.00
N MET A 54 4.82 -2.43 14.75
CA MET A 54 5.88 -1.47 14.44
C MET A 54 7.25 -2.13 14.41
N CYS A 55 8.01 -1.83 13.36
CA CYS A 55 9.37 -2.33 13.22
C CYS A 55 10.26 -1.35 12.44
N VAL A 56 11.57 -1.63 12.40
CA VAL A 56 12.48 -0.91 11.51
C VAL A 56 12.55 -1.65 10.19
N SER A 57 12.14 -0.99 9.10
CA SER A 57 12.11 -1.57 7.75
C SER A 57 12.29 -0.48 6.69
N CYS A 58 12.36 -0.89 5.44
CA CYS A 58 12.28 0.02 4.32
C CYS A 58 10.89 0.62 4.20
N TYR A 59 10.82 1.94 4.02
CA TYR A 59 9.55 2.62 3.78
C TYR A 59 8.84 2.09 2.52
N ILE A 60 9.60 1.68 1.49
CA ILE A 60 9.03 1.15 0.24
C ILE A 60 8.26 -0.17 0.45
N TYR A 61 8.63 -0.96 1.47
CA TYR A 61 7.91 -2.20 1.78
C TYR A 61 6.55 -1.91 2.41
N GLU A 62 6.47 -0.93 3.31
CA GLU A 62 5.19 -0.45 3.85
C GLU A 62 4.32 0.20 2.76
N VAL A 63 4.91 1.01 1.87
CA VAL A 63 4.21 1.53 0.68
C VAL A 63 3.63 0.39 -0.17
N GLY A 64 4.39 -0.68 -0.38
CA GLY A 64 3.92 -1.87 -1.10
C GLY A 64 2.77 -2.57 -0.40
N GLN A 65 2.82 -2.70 0.94
CA GLN A 65 1.75 -3.29 1.75
C GLN A 65 0.47 -2.47 1.67
N ILE A 66 0.53 -1.15 1.82
CA ILE A 66 -0.64 -0.27 1.75
C ILE A 66 -1.29 -0.33 0.38
N ILE A 67 -0.49 -0.26 -0.70
CA ILE A 67 -1.02 -0.39 -2.07
C ILE A 67 -1.66 -1.76 -2.26
N ARG A 68 -1.06 -2.83 -1.74
CA ARG A 68 -1.65 -4.17 -1.74
C ARG A 68 -3.01 -4.19 -1.05
N ASP A 69 -3.14 -3.61 0.14
CA ASP A 69 -4.41 -3.60 0.87
C ASP A 69 -5.48 -2.81 0.11
N LEU A 70 -5.11 -1.67 -0.45
CA LEU A 70 -6.00 -0.90 -1.33
C LEU A 70 -6.41 -1.68 -2.58
N MET A 71 -5.50 -2.44 -3.19
CA MET A 71 -5.80 -3.29 -4.35
C MET A 71 -6.71 -4.47 -3.99
N VAL A 72 -6.55 -5.06 -2.80
CA VAL A 72 -7.40 -6.16 -2.31
C VAL A 72 -8.80 -5.65 -1.96
N SER A 73 -8.90 -4.48 -1.33
CA SER A 73 -10.18 -3.84 -1.02
C SER A 73 -10.88 -3.27 -2.26
N ALA A 74 -10.11 -2.92 -3.30
CA ALA A 74 -10.66 -2.51 -4.59
C ALA A 74 -11.00 -3.72 -5.48
N CYS A 75 -12.05 -3.60 -6.28
CA CYS A 75 -12.31 -4.58 -7.35
C CYS A 75 -11.09 -4.67 -8.30
N PRO A 76 -10.73 -5.86 -8.84
CA PRO A 76 -9.52 -6.05 -9.66
C PRO A 76 -9.34 -5.04 -10.80
N ASP A 77 -10.45 -4.56 -11.37
CA ASP A 77 -10.46 -3.61 -12.50
C ASP A 77 -9.92 -2.21 -12.15
N ASN A 78 -9.83 -1.86 -10.85
CA ASN A 78 -9.44 -0.52 -10.38
C ASN A 78 -8.09 -0.48 -9.67
N CYS A 79 -7.34 -1.57 -9.65
CA CYS A 79 -6.08 -1.70 -8.92
C CYS A 79 -5.03 -0.63 -9.27
N TYR A 80 -4.95 -0.29 -10.56
CA TYR A 80 -4.05 0.78 -11.02
C TYR A 80 -4.44 2.14 -10.46
N ILE A 81 -5.75 2.46 -10.45
CA ILE A 81 -6.25 3.76 -10.00
C ILE A 81 -5.92 3.94 -8.52
N VAL A 82 -6.16 2.94 -7.67
CA VAL A 82 -5.88 3.04 -6.23
C VAL A 82 -4.38 3.18 -5.93
N ALA A 83 -3.51 2.46 -6.65
CA ALA A 83 -2.07 2.58 -6.50
C ALA A 83 -1.59 3.99 -6.88
N VAL A 84 -2.08 4.52 -8.01
CA VAL A 84 -1.78 5.87 -8.49
C VAL A 84 -2.28 6.94 -7.52
N THR A 85 -3.53 6.83 -7.05
CA THR A 85 -4.11 7.77 -6.09
C THR A 85 -3.29 7.81 -4.80
N PHE A 86 -2.94 6.65 -4.23
CA PHE A 86 -2.11 6.59 -3.04
C PHE A 86 -0.73 7.23 -3.26
N LEU A 87 -0.02 6.83 -4.33
CA LEU A 87 1.31 7.36 -4.64
C LEU A 87 1.28 8.88 -4.86
N SER A 88 0.23 9.40 -5.49
CA SER A 88 0.09 10.84 -5.71
C SER A 88 0.00 11.64 -4.41
N GLY A 89 -0.56 11.06 -3.36
CA GLY A 89 -0.57 11.63 -2.02
C GLY A 89 0.78 11.48 -1.34
N TYR A 90 1.32 10.26 -1.33
CA TYR A 90 2.58 9.93 -0.69
C TYR A 90 3.75 10.78 -1.20
N LEU A 91 3.85 10.95 -2.53
CA LEU A 91 4.93 11.67 -3.19
C LEU A 91 4.95 13.18 -2.89
N LYS A 92 3.85 13.75 -2.37
CA LYS A 92 3.82 15.15 -1.87
C LYS A 92 4.61 15.30 -0.57
N CYS A 93 4.72 14.24 0.21
CA CYS A 93 5.41 14.24 1.51
C CYS A 93 6.84 13.68 1.38
N ARG A 94 7.03 12.62 0.59
CA ARG A 94 8.32 11.93 0.45
C ARG A 94 8.54 11.48 -0.99
N LYS A 95 9.65 11.94 -1.58
CA LYS A 95 10.10 11.46 -2.89
C LYS A 95 10.63 10.04 -2.78
N LEU A 96 10.23 9.19 -3.72
CA LEU A 96 10.88 7.90 -3.94
C LEU A 96 12.10 8.11 -4.83
N ASN A 97 13.22 7.52 -4.45
CA ASN A 97 14.37 7.47 -5.37
C ASN A 97 14.19 6.38 -6.43
N GLN A 98 15.10 6.37 -7.39
CA GLN A 98 15.06 5.48 -8.52
C GLN A 98 15.11 3.98 -8.16
N HIS A 99 15.88 3.63 -7.13
CA HIS A 99 15.95 2.25 -6.64
C HIS A 99 14.64 1.83 -5.97
N GLU A 100 14.08 2.67 -5.10
CA GLU A 100 12.78 2.40 -4.45
C GLU A 100 11.67 2.21 -5.49
N LEU A 101 11.67 3.05 -6.53
CA LEU A 101 10.75 2.93 -7.65
C LEU A 101 10.93 1.62 -8.42
N SER A 102 12.17 1.21 -8.69
CA SER A 102 12.45 -0.04 -9.39
C SER A 102 11.96 -1.28 -8.64
N ILE A 103 11.91 -1.21 -7.30
CA ILE A 103 11.47 -2.34 -6.45
C ILE A 103 10.03 -2.20 -5.95
N LEU A 104 9.31 -1.13 -6.30
CA LEU A 104 7.95 -0.90 -5.82
C LEU A 104 7.00 -2.02 -6.24
N PHE A 105 7.02 -2.40 -7.52
CA PHE A 105 6.14 -3.47 -8.01
C PHE A 105 6.43 -4.83 -7.38
N ILE A 106 7.71 -5.20 -7.26
CA ILE A 106 8.06 -6.47 -6.60
C ILE A 106 7.71 -6.42 -5.10
N SER A 107 7.75 -5.24 -4.46
CA SER A 107 7.30 -5.06 -3.08
C SER A 107 5.78 -5.28 -2.95
N ILE A 108 4.97 -4.75 -3.87
CA ILE A 108 3.52 -4.97 -3.92
C ILE A 108 3.22 -6.46 -4.15
N MET A 109 3.87 -7.10 -5.13
CA MET A 109 3.67 -8.52 -5.43
C MET A 109 4.10 -9.41 -4.27
N THR A 110 5.20 -9.07 -3.60
CA THR A 110 5.66 -9.78 -2.40
C THR A 110 4.64 -9.64 -1.27
N ALA A 111 4.10 -8.45 -1.05
CA ALA A 111 3.05 -8.21 -0.05
C ALA A 111 1.78 -9.01 -0.36
N LEU A 112 1.35 -9.09 -1.62
CA LEU A 112 0.20 -9.91 -2.04
C LEU A 112 0.43 -11.40 -1.74
N CYS A 113 1.60 -11.93 -2.10
CA CYS A 113 1.96 -13.32 -1.81
C CYS A 113 2.03 -13.59 -0.30
N GLN A 114 2.63 -12.68 0.48
CA GLN A 114 2.71 -12.80 1.93
C GLN A 114 1.31 -12.83 2.54
N TYR A 115 0.43 -11.92 2.13
CA TYR A 115 -0.93 -11.85 2.61
C TYR A 115 -1.68 -13.16 2.36
N TYR A 116 -1.65 -13.66 1.12
CA TYR A 116 -2.32 -14.91 0.77
C TYR A 116 -1.80 -16.10 1.61
N VAL A 117 -0.48 -16.28 1.68
CA VAL A 117 0.13 -17.39 2.43
C VAL A 117 -0.17 -17.32 3.93
N ILE A 118 -0.09 -16.12 4.52
CA ILE A 118 -0.37 -15.92 5.94
C ILE A 118 -1.86 -16.15 6.25
N SER A 119 -2.76 -15.66 5.39
CA SER A 119 -4.20 -15.87 5.53
C SER A 119 -4.57 -17.34 5.46
N GLU A 120 -4.05 -18.07 4.47
CA GLU A 120 -4.22 -19.53 4.37
C GLU A 120 -3.69 -20.24 5.62
N TYR A 121 -2.49 -19.91 6.09
CA TYR A 121 -1.92 -20.50 7.30
C TYR A 121 -2.78 -20.23 8.55
N LYS A 122 -3.24 -18.99 8.73
CA LYS A 122 -4.12 -18.60 9.86
C LYS A 122 -5.45 -19.35 9.81
N PHE A 123 -6.05 -19.49 8.63
CA PHE A 123 -7.30 -20.22 8.46
C PHE A 123 -7.16 -21.70 8.81
N HIS A 124 -6.06 -22.36 8.42
CA HIS A 124 -5.81 -23.75 8.80
C HIS A 124 -5.70 -23.93 10.33
N GLY A 125 -5.16 -22.93 11.05
CA GLY A 125 -5.06 -22.96 12.51
C GLY A 125 -6.31 -22.50 13.26
N GLN A 126 -7.23 -21.82 12.58
CA GLN A 126 -8.44 -21.22 13.14
C GLN A 126 -9.57 -21.27 12.11
N SER A 127 -10.05 -22.48 11.80
CA SER A 127 -11.05 -22.70 10.73
C SER A 127 -12.37 -21.93 10.94
N ASP A 128 -12.67 -21.56 12.18
CA ASP A 128 -13.89 -20.84 12.55
C ASP A 128 -13.71 -19.30 12.48
N ASN A 129 -12.48 -18.83 12.23
CA ASN A 129 -12.17 -17.42 12.11
C ASN A 129 -12.34 -16.97 10.65
N GLU A 130 -13.55 -16.55 10.29
CA GLU A 130 -13.88 -16.03 8.95
C GLU A 130 -13.02 -14.82 8.56
N TYR A 131 -12.46 -14.07 9.52
CA TYR A 131 -11.53 -12.97 9.23
C TYR A 131 -10.19 -13.47 8.69
N ALA A 132 -9.80 -14.72 8.96
CA ALA A 132 -8.53 -15.26 8.49
C ALA A 132 -8.48 -15.44 6.96
N THR A 133 -9.62 -15.46 6.27
CA THR A 133 -9.71 -15.59 4.81
C THR A 133 -10.14 -14.31 4.11
N LEU A 134 -10.44 -13.25 4.87
CA LEU A 134 -10.85 -11.97 4.30
C LEU A 134 -9.78 -11.48 3.31
N GLY A 135 -10.18 -11.14 2.09
CA GLY A 135 -9.28 -10.64 1.05
C GLY A 135 -8.30 -11.67 0.45
N ALA A 136 -8.23 -12.90 0.97
CA ALA A 136 -7.25 -13.90 0.51
C ALA A 136 -7.55 -14.36 -0.93
N LYS A 137 -8.84 -14.52 -1.26
CA LYS A 137 -9.29 -14.88 -2.62
C LYS A 137 -8.97 -13.77 -3.62
N GLU A 138 -9.21 -12.52 -3.24
CA GLU A 138 -8.92 -11.33 -4.03
C GLU A 138 -7.42 -11.21 -4.27
N ALA A 139 -6.60 -11.37 -3.22
CA ALA A 139 -5.15 -11.40 -3.33
C ALA A 139 -4.68 -12.51 -4.29
N TYR A 140 -5.24 -13.72 -4.20
CA TYR A 140 -4.93 -14.81 -5.14
C TYR A 140 -5.27 -14.43 -6.59
N HIS A 141 -6.45 -13.86 -6.83
CA HIS A 141 -6.84 -13.40 -8.17
C HIS A 141 -5.89 -12.33 -8.71
N LEU A 142 -5.46 -11.38 -7.87
CA LEU A 142 -4.48 -10.36 -8.25
C LEU A 142 -3.13 -10.98 -8.56
N ILE A 143 -2.65 -11.92 -7.74
CA ILE A 143 -1.41 -12.65 -8.01
C ILE A 143 -1.50 -13.32 -9.38
N MET A 144 -2.57 -14.05 -9.67
CA MET A 144 -2.74 -14.73 -10.98
C MET A 144 -2.86 -13.75 -12.15
N ALA A 145 -3.57 -12.63 -11.98
CA ALA A 145 -3.75 -11.62 -13.01
C ALA A 145 -2.43 -10.91 -13.36
N TYR A 146 -1.58 -10.64 -12.36
CA TYR A 146 -0.35 -9.88 -12.53
C TYR A 146 0.91 -10.76 -12.64
N HIS A 147 0.82 -12.08 -12.41
CA HIS A 147 1.92 -13.04 -12.58
C HIS A 147 2.52 -13.02 -13.99
N ASN A 148 1.72 -12.70 -15.01
CA ASN A 148 2.12 -12.68 -16.41
C ASN A 148 2.16 -11.26 -17.03
N VAL A 149 1.94 -10.20 -16.25
CA VAL A 149 1.63 -8.85 -16.77
C VAL A 149 2.49 -7.74 -16.14
N THR A 150 3.69 -8.10 -15.65
CA THR A 150 4.65 -7.15 -15.07
C THR A 150 4.89 -5.94 -15.97
N ASP A 151 5.02 -6.16 -17.28
CA ASP A 151 5.37 -5.11 -18.24
C ASP A 151 4.27 -4.06 -18.43
N ILE A 152 2.97 -4.44 -18.38
CA ILE A 152 1.88 -3.50 -18.61
C ILE A 152 1.64 -2.64 -17.37
N PHE A 153 1.65 -3.25 -16.17
CA PHE A 153 1.53 -2.50 -14.92
C PHE A 153 2.69 -1.50 -14.77
N MET A 154 3.92 -1.96 -14.98
CA MET A 154 5.11 -1.10 -14.91
C MET A 154 5.13 -0.03 -16.00
N SER A 155 4.68 -0.34 -17.22
CA SER A 155 4.56 0.65 -18.30
C SER A 155 3.53 1.74 -17.98
N ASN A 156 2.37 1.37 -17.42
CA ASN A 156 1.34 2.33 -17.04
C ASN A 156 1.77 3.18 -15.84
N LEU A 157 2.36 2.55 -14.81
CA LEU A 157 2.92 3.27 -13.67
C LEU A 157 4.06 4.20 -14.10
N SER A 158 4.94 3.76 -15.00
CA SER A 158 6.00 4.60 -15.58
C SER A 158 5.43 5.82 -16.28
N LYS A 159 4.38 5.64 -17.11
CA LYS A 159 3.75 6.76 -17.82
C LYS A 159 3.16 7.77 -16.84
N PHE A 160 2.47 7.31 -15.80
CA PHE A 160 1.92 8.19 -14.77
C PHE A 160 3.02 8.97 -14.03
N LEU A 161 4.03 8.26 -13.54
CA LEU A 161 5.16 8.87 -12.84
C LEU A 161 5.92 9.87 -13.72
N GLN A 162 6.05 9.58 -15.01
CA GLN A 162 6.70 10.49 -15.96
C GLN A 162 5.85 11.74 -16.23
N ASN A 163 4.55 11.57 -16.45
CA ASN A 163 3.67 12.68 -16.80
C ASN A 163 3.42 13.63 -15.62
N ASP A 164 3.19 13.09 -14.42
CA ASP A 164 2.70 13.88 -13.28
C ASP A 164 3.80 14.20 -12.26
N PHE A 165 4.92 13.47 -12.28
CA PHE A 165 6.02 13.64 -11.33
C PHE A 165 7.40 13.81 -11.99
N ASN A 166 7.49 13.77 -13.33
CA ASN A 166 8.74 13.80 -14.09
C ASN A 166 9.76 12.72 -13.65
N ILE A 167 9.25 11.53 -13.34
CA ILE A 167 10.02 10.36 -12.91
C ILE A 167 10.04 9.32 -14.05
N ASP A 168 11.22 8.95 -14.54
CA ASP A 168 11.39 7.99 -15.63
C ASP A 168 11.84 6.61 -15.12
N LEU A 169 10.99 5.58 -15.23
CA LEU A 169 11.34 4.21 -14.83
C LEU A 169 12.25 3.50 -15.85
N LYS A 170 12.40 3.99 -17.09
CA LYS A 170 13.13 3.28 -18.17
C LYS A 170 14.66 3.32 -18.03
N ASN A 171 15.21 4.24 -17.24
CA ASN A 171 16.64 4.21 -16.90
C ASN A 171 16.92 3.29 -15.68
N SER A 172 15.88 2.57 -15.22
CA SER A 172 15.76 1.71 -14.01
C SER A 172 16.50 0.38 -13.94
N LEU A 173 16.73 -0.21 -15.11
CA LEU A 173 17.06 -1.63 -15.28
C LEU A 173 18.27 -1.75 -16.19
#